data_AF-A0AAJ1PWZ5-F1
#
_entry.id   AF-A0AAJ1PWZ5-F1
#
_cell.length_a   1.000
_cell.length_b   1.000
_cell.length_c   1.000
_cell.angle_alpha   90.00
_cell.angle_beta   90.00
_cell.angle_gamma   90.00
#
_symmetry.space_group_name_H-M   'P 1'
#
loop_
_entity.id
_entity.type
_entity.pdbx_description
1 polymer ?
#
loop_
_entity_poly.entity_id
_entity_poly.type
_entity_poly.pdbx_seq_one_letter_code
_entity_poly.pdbx_strand_id
1 'polypeptide(L)'
;TDSVDPKYAQDTVVKAGESGTVVAPKDADGNALPEGTKFVPGKDVPEWAKVNPDGSITVAPGKDVVPGDYKVPVVVTYPDGSTDAVEVPVKVTE
;
A
#
# COMPACT_ATOMS: atom_id res chain seq x y z
N THR A 1 9.48 -21.00 -11.46
CA THR A 1 9.57 -19.54 -11.53
C THR A 1 8.30 -19.05 -10.92
N ASP A 2 8.34 -18.86 -9.61
CA ASP A 2 7.19 -18.47 -8.80
C ASP A 2 7.16 -16.95 -8.83
N SER A 3 6.20 -16.37 -9.56
CA SER A 3 6.05 -14.91 -9.66
C SER A 3 5.23 -14.48 -8.46
N VAL A 4 5.90 -13.99 -7.42
CA VAL A 4 5.27 -13.49 -6.19
C VAL A 4 4.71 -12.09 -6.41
N ASP A 5 3.77 -11.91 -7.35
CA ASP A 5 3.15 -10.60 -7.61
C ASP A 5 2.33 -10.16 -6.38
N PRO A 6 2.73 -9.11 -5.64
CA PRO A 6 2.12 -8.76 -4.37
C PRO A 6 0.81 -8.03 -4.63
N LYS A 7 -0.28 -8.54 -4.06
CA LYS A 7 -1.63 -7.99 -4.20
C LYS A 7 -2.11 -7.38 -2.90
N TYR A 8 -2.26 -6.06 -2.91
CA TYR A 8 -3.04 -5.36 -1.90
C TYR A 8 -4.52 -5.71 -2.05
N ALA A 9 -5.21 -5.92 -0.93
CA ALA A 9 -6.66 -6.02 -0.95
C ALA A 9 -7.26 -4.70 -1.49
N GLN A 10 -8.38 -4.82 -2.19
CA GLN A 10 -9.02 -3.80 -3.05
C GLN A 10 -9.07 -2.36 -2.50
N ASP A 11 -9.28 -1.42 -3.43
CA ASP A 11 -9.47 0.03 -3.26
C ASP A 11 -9.90 0.45 -1.85
N THR A 12 -9.01 1.14 -1.14
CA THR A 12 -9.33 1.67 0.19
C THR A 12 -10.06 2.99 0.04
N VAL A 13 -11.29 3.04 0.57
CA VAL A 13 -12.08 4.28 0.65
C VAL A 13 -11.96 4.84 2.05
N VAL A 14 -11.53 6.10 2.18
CA VAL A 14 -11.37 6.79 3.45
C VAL A 14 -11.97 8.19 3.38
N LYS A 15 -12.60 8.63 4.46
CA LYS A 15 -13.17 9.97 4.56
C LYS A 15 -12.10 10.99 4.96
N ALA A 16 -12.15 12.20 4.41
CA ALA A 16 -11.29 13.30 4.82
C ALA A 16 -11.45 13.60 6.32
N GLY A 17 -10.34 13.59 7.05
CA GLY A 17 -10.30 13.74 8.51
C GLY A 17 -10.50 12.45 9.30
N GLU A 18 -10.66 11.29 8.64
CA GLU A 18 -10.64 9.97 9.24
C GLU A 18 -9.38 9.19 8.86
N SER A 19 -9.11 8.11 9.60
CA SER A 19 -8.02 7.18 9.32
C SER A 19 -8.54 5.85 8.80
N GLY A 20 -7.87 5.30 7.81
CA GLY A 20 -8.07 3.95 7.30
C GLY A 20 -6.77 3.15 7.30
N THR A 21 -6.90 1.84 7.07
CA THR A 21 -5.77 0.93 6.94
C THR A 21 -5.98 0.04 5.73
N VAL A 22 -5.02 0.04 4.80
CA VAL A 22 -4.88 -0.98 3.79
C VAL A 22 -4.13 -2.15 4.41
N VAL A 23 -4.71 -3.34 4.38
CA VAL A 23 -4.06 -4.54 4.92
C VAL A 23 -2.81 -4.89 4.10
N ALA A 24 -1.86 -5.57 4.75
CA ALA A 24 -0.65 -6.05 4.11
C ALA A 24 -0.97 -6.89 2.85
N PRO A 25 -0.15 -6.78 1.80
CA PRO A 25 -0.37 -7.50 0.57
C PRO A 25 -0.11 -9.00 0.76
N LYS A 26 -0.75 -9.79 -0.09
CA LYS A 26 -0.60 -11.24 -0.16
C LYS A 26 -0.11 -11.64 -1.55
N ASP A 27 0.41 -12.85 -1.69
CA ASP A 27 0.76 -13.39 -3.01
C ASP A 27 -0.51 -13.62 -3.86
N ALA A 28 -0.32 -14.08 -5.11
CA ALA A 28 -1.42 -14.34 -6.02
C ALA A 28 -2.40 -15.43 -5.53
N ASP A 29 -1.94 -16.34 -4.67
CA ASP A 29 -2.69 -17.46 -4.08
C ASP A 29 -3.33 -17.09 -2.73
N GLY A 30 -3.06 -15.91 -2.20
CA GLY A 30 -3.59 -15.40 -0.93
C GLY A 30 -2.78 -15.78 0.32
N ASN A 31 -1.55 -16.28 0.16
CA ASN A 31 -0.63 -16.54 1.26
C ASN A 31 0.18 -15.29 1.64
N ALA A 32 0.86 -15.37 2.78
CA ALA A 32 1.82 -14.35 3.19
C ALA A 32 3.04 -14.36 2.26
N LEU A 33 3.59 -13.18 1.97
CA LEU A 33 4.83 -13.05 1.22
C LEU A 33 6.01 -13.70 1.97
N PRO A 34 7.09 -14.10 1.25
CA PRO A 34 8.24 -14.75 1.86
C PRO A 34 8.83 -13.98 3.03
N GLU A 35 9.29 -14.69 4.06
CA GLU A 35 9.94 -14.06 5.21
C GLU A 35 11.19 -13.29 4.78
N GLY A 36 11.33 -12.05 5.26
CA GLY A 36 12.40 -11.14 4.85
C GLY A 36 12.01 -10.18 3.74
N THR A 37 10.81 -10.31 3.17
CA THR A 37 10.23 -9.29 2.28
C THR A 37 10.17 -7.93 2.98
N LYS A 38 10.63 -6.89 2.30
CA LYS A 38 10.66 -5.51 2.80
C LYS A 38 9.73 -4.65 1.97
N PHE A 39 9.04 -3.74 2.66
CA PHE A 39 8.15 -2.76 2.05
C PHE A 39 8.68 -1.37 2.35
N VAL A 40 8.86 -0.57 1.31
CA VAL A 40 9.28 0.82 1.45
C VAL A 40 8.35 1.72 0.65
N PRO A 41 8.09 2.96 1.12
CA PRO A 41 7.36 3.93 0.33
C PRO A 41 8.08 4.20 -0.99
N GLY A 42 7.33 4.26 -2.08
CA GLY A 42 7.80 4.70 -3.38
C GLY A 42 8.03 6.22 -3.42
N LYS A 43 8.26 6.74 -4.63
CA LYS A 43 8.33 8.19 -4.85
C LYS A 43 6.93 8.80 -4.79
N ASP A 44 6.81 10.04 -4.34
CA ASP A 44 5.55 10.79 -4.38
C ASP A 44 4.40 10.17 -3.55
N VAL A 45 4.74 9.46 -2.47
CA VAL A 45 3.75 9.00 -1.49
C VAL A 45 3.10 10.22 -0.81
N PRO A 46 1.76 10.31 -0.76
CA PRO A 46 1.07 11.38 -0.04
C PRO A 46 1.52 11.45 1.42
N GLU A 47 1.70 12.65 1.97
CA GLU A 47 2.18 12.83 3.36
C GLU A 47 1.26 12.21 4.41
N TRP A 48 -0.03 12.10 4.10
CA TRP A 48 -1.03 11.46 4.95
C TRP A 48 -1.04 9.93 4.86
N ALA A 49 -0.24 9.34 3.97
CA ALA A 49 -0.10 7.91 3.80
C ALA A 49 1.24 7.42 4.35
N LYS A 50 1.22 6.28 5.03
CA LYS A 50 2.40 5.65 5.63
C LYS A 50 2.44 4.17 5.31
N VAL A 51 3.48 3.75 4.62
CA VAL A 51 3.79 2.32 4.41
C VAL A 51 4.46 1.77 5.67
N ASN A 52 3.89 0.71 6.24
CA ASN A 52 4.39 0.06 7.43
C ASN A 52 5.35 -1.10 7.07
N PRO A 53 6.23 -1.52 8.00
CA PRO A 53 7.21 -2.58 7.75
C PRO A 53 6.61 -3.95 7.41
N ASP A 54 5.36 -4.20 7.82
CA ASP A 54 4.61 -5.42 7.50
C ASP A 54 3.95 -5.37 6.11
N GLY A 55 4.09 -4.24 5.41
CA GLY A 55 3.49 -3.99 4.10
C GLY A 55 2.10 -3.39 4.16
N SER A 56 1.47 -3.27 5.34
CA SER A 56 0.22 -2.54 5.49
C SER A 56 0.43 -1.04 5.24
N ILE A 57 -0.64 -0.32 4.90
CA ILE A 57 -0.57 1.13 4.66
C ILE A 57 -1.59 1.81 5.57
N THR A 58 -1.13 2.72 6.41
CA THR A 58 -1.99 3.60 7.19
C THR A 58 -2.27 4.86 6.39
N VAL A 59 -3.54 5.23 6.24
CA VAL A 59 -3.98 6.43 5.53
C VAL A 59 -4.75 7.33 6.48
N ALA A 60 -4.40 8.60 6.55
CA ALA A 60 -5.05 9.58 7.42
C ALA A 60 -5.15 10.95 6.74
N PRO A 61 -5.90 11.08 5.62
CA PRO A 61 -6.06 12.35 4.94
C PRO A 61 -6.63 13.40 5.89
N GLY A 62 -6.05 14.60 5.89
CA GLY A 62 -6.60 15.74 6.62
C GLY A 62 -7.98 16.16 6.09
N LYS A 63 -8.71 16.98 6.85
CA LYS A 63 -10.02 17.51 6.40
C LYS A 63 -9.90 18.40 5.16
N ASP A 64 -8.73 19.00 4.95
CA ASP A 64 -8.43 19.87 3.81
C ASP A 64 -7.98 19.09 2.56
N VAL A 65 -7.85 17.77 2.66
CA VAL A 65 -7.51 16.92 1.50
C VAL A 65 -8.71 16.87 0.56
N VAL A 66 -8.47 17.25 -0.69
CA VAL A 66 -9.51 17.26 -1.73
C VAL A 66 -9.99 15.82 -1.97
N PRO A 67 -11.31 15.56 -1.98
CA PRO A 67 -11.84 14.26 -2.37
C PRO A 67 -11.38 13.86 -3.77
N GLY A 68 -11.02 12.59 -3.94
CA GLY A 68 -10.51 12.08 -5.22
C GLY A 68 -9.75 10.78 -5.06
N ASP A 69 -9.25 10.28 -6.19
CA ASP A 69 -8.44 9.07 -6.24
C ASP A 69 -6.95 9.42 -6.12
N TYR A 70 -6.32 8.87 -5.10
CA TYR A 70 -4.90 9.00 -4.82
C TYR A 70 -4.21 7.65 -4.99
N LYS A 71 -2.91 7.69 -5.24
CA LYS A 71 -2.09 6.49 -5.34
C LYS A 71 -1.00 6.53 -4.31
N VAL A 72 -0.82 5.41 -3.61
CA VAL A 72 0.31 5.21 -2.69
C VAL A 72 1.24 4.19 -3.33
N PRO A 73 2.37 4.64 -3.92
CA PRO A 73 3.35 3.73 -4.46
C PRO A 73 4.13 3.03 -3.34
N VAL A 74 4.31 1.73 -3.49
CA VAL A 74 5.06 0.86 -2.59
C VAL A 74 6.07 0.08 -3.40
N VAL A 75 7.32 0.04 -2.91
CA VAL A 75 8.34 -0.83 -3.46
C VAL A 75 8.51 -2.02 -2.52
N VAL A 76 8.35 -3.21 -3.09
CA VAL A 76 8.49 -4.50 -2.42
C VAL A 76 9.85 -5.08 -2.82
N THR A 77 10.66 -5.49 -1.85
CA THR A 77 11.95 -6.14 -2.09
C THR A 77 11.94 -7.51 -1.42
N TYR A 78 12.16 -8.55 -2.22
CA TYR A 78 12.11 -9.93 -1.76
C TYR A 78 13.48 -10.42 -1.29
N PRO A 79 13.52 -11.54 -0.53
CA PRO A 79 14.77 -12.13 -0.07
C PRO A 79 15.72 -12.58 -1.19
N ASP A 80 15.19 -12.89 -2.37
CA ASP A 80 15.99 -13.25 -3.55
C ASP A 80 16.62 -12.04 -4.26
N GLY A 81 16.35 -10.83 -3.77
CA GLY A 81 16.84 -9.56 -4.30
C GLY A 81 16.00 -9.00 -5.44
N SER A 82 14.93 -9.69 -5.87
CA SER A 82 13.98 -9.14 -6.82
C SER A 82 13.14 -8.02 -6.17
N THR A 83 12.57 -7.16 -7.01
CA THR A 83 11.78 -6.02 -6.55
C THR A 83 10.55 -5.81 -7.42
N ASP A 84 9.44 -5.47 -6.78
CA ASP A 84 8.22 -5.03 -7.43
C ASP A 84 7.83 -3.63 -7.01
N ALA A 85 7.19 -2.89 -7.91
CA ALA A 85 6.58 -1.60 -7.62
C ALA A 85 5.07 -1.72 -7.79
N VAL A 86 4.32 -1.42 -6.72
CA VAL A 86 2.85 -1.47 -6.72
C VAL A 86 2.29 -0.10 -6.41
N GLU A 87 1.28 0.31 -7.15
CA GLU A 87 0.51 1.52 -6.85
C GLU A 87 -0.80 1.11 -6.16
N VAL A 88 -0.96 1.49 -4.89
CA VAL A 88 -2.19 1.21 -4.15
C VAL A 88 -3.18 2.36 -4.32
N PRO A 89 -4.35 2.13 -4.94
CA PRO A 89 -5.39 3.15 -5.07
C PRO A 89 -6.07 3.41 -3.72
N VAL A 90 -6.20 4.68 -3.37
CA VAL A 90 -6.90 5.17 -2.18
C VAL A 90 -7.87 6.25 -2.61
N LYS A 91 -9.16 6.03 -2.37
CA LYS A 91 -10.20 7.01 -2.65
C LYS A 91 -10.53 7.82 -1.41
N VAL A 92 -10.32 9.12 -1.48
CA VAL A 92 -10.70 10.07 -0.43
C VAL A 92 -12.09 10.62 -0.74
N THR A 93 -12.99 10.57 0.24
CA THR A 93 -14.34 11.15 0.17
C THR A 93 -14.49 12.31 1.15
N GLU A 94 -15.48 13.20 0.94
CA GLU A 94 -15.86 14.21 1.93
C GLU A 94 -16.39 13.62 3.24
#